data_AF-A0A7C4FPE4-F1
#
_entry.id   AF-A0A7C4FPE4-F1
#
_cell.length_a   1.000
_cell.length_b   1.000
_cell.length_c   1.000
_cell.angle_alpha   90.00
_cell.angle_beta   90.00
_cell.angle_gamma   90.00
#
_symmetry.space_group_name_H-M   'P 1'
#
loop_
_entity.id
_entity.type
_entity.pdbx_description
1 polymer ?
#
loop_
_entity_poly.entity_id
_entity_poly.type
_entity_poly.pdbx_seq_one_letter_code
_entity_poly.pdbx_strand_id
1 'polypeptide(L)'
;MKQIRLLSILLLAIMFLSISNNLNAQNYVGSNTCQMCHNTINPNVGYNIWAEHMKTGHPYKLNTITGNQAPVFPPNTSPGVPTPPPGKNWSDFSYMIGGYGWKARFIYPNGLVYTGPDVQYNLYPIAGTSPWVAYNSGQTTKYNYNCFICHTTGPSQVGSWTG
;
A
#
# COMPACT_ATOMS: atom_id res chain seq x y z
N MET A 1 -46.32 -34.51 -24.77
CA MET A 1 -46.09 -33.05 -24.57
C MET A 1 -45.95 -32.63 -23.10
N LYS A 2 -46.81 -33.07 -22.16
CA LYS A 2 -46.69 -32.69 -20.73
C LYS A 2 -45.38 -33.14 -20.07
N GLN A 3 -44.90 -34.35 -20.35
CA GLN A 3 -43.65 -34.87 -19.76
C GLN A 3 -42.39 -34.15 -20.27
N ILE A 4 -42.36 -33.78 -21.56
CA ILE A 4 -41.25 -32.98 -22.14
C ILE A 4 -41.22 -31.58 -21.49
N ARG A 5 -42.38 -30.95 -21.27
CA ARG A 5 -42.46 -29.66 -20.55
C ARG A 5 -41.99 -29.76 -19.10
N LEU A 6 -42.32 -30.83 -18.38
CA LEU A 6 -41.82 -31.05 -17.01
C LEU A 6 -40.31 -31.26 -16.98
N LEU A 7 -39.77 -32.03 -17.93
CA LEU A 7 -38.32 -32.28 -18.01
C LEU A 7 -37.54 -31.00 -18.33
N SER A 8 -38.07 -30.15 -19.22
CA SER A 8 -37.47 -28.85 -19.53
C SER A 8 -37.50 -27.87 -18.34
N ILE A 9 -38.58 -27.85 -17.56
CA ILE A 9 -38.67 -27.01 -16.35
C ILE A 9 -37.71 -27.51 -15.27
N LEU A 10 -37.57 -28.83 -15.12
CA LEU A 10 -36.65 -29.43 -14.16
C LEU A 10 -35.18 -29.14 -14.52
N LEU A 11 -34.82 -29.27 -15.81
CA LEU A 11 -33.49 -28.92 -16.31
C LEU A 11 -33.16 -27.43 -16.15
N LEU A 12 -34.15 -26.55 -16.37
CA LEU A 12 -33.97 -25.10 -16.13
C LEU A 12 -33.76 -24.80 -14.64
N ALA A 13 -34.53 -25.43 -13.75
CA ALA A 13 -34.38 -25.26 -12.30
C ALA A 13 -33.01 -25.74 -11.82
N ILE A 14 -32.52 -26.88 -12.32
CA ILE A 14 -31.18 -27.41 -12.00
C ILE A 14 -30.08 -26.47 -12.50
N MET A 15 -30.23 -25.87 -13.70
CA MET A 15 -29.30 -24.84 -14.20
C MET A 15 -29.32 -23.57 -13.34
N PHE A 16 -30.47 -23.13 -12.82
CA PHE A 16 -30.55 -21.98 -11.92
C PHE A 16 -29.95 -22.24 -10.53
N LEU A 17 -30.06 -23.46 -10.02
CA LEU A 17 -29.47 -23.88 -8.73
C LEU A 17 -27.95 -24.06 -8.77
N SER A 18 -27.36 -24.23 -9.96
CA SER A 18 -25.92 -24.46 -10.15
C SER A 18 -25.10 -23.19 -10.43
N ILE A 19 -25.71 -21.99 -10.43
CA ILE A 19 -25.02 -20.70 -10.63
C ILE A 19 -24.56 -20.06 -9.29
N SER A 20 -24.58 -20.81 -8.19
CA SER A 20 -24.03 -20.38 -6.89
C SER A 20 -22.50 -20.42 -6.88
N ASN A 21 -21.86 -19.74 -7.84
CA ASN A 21 -20.46 -19.41 -7.74
C ASN A 21 -20.32 -18.40 -6.61
N ASN A 22 -19.85 -18.85 -5.45
CA ASN A 22 -19.34 -17.95 -4.43
C ASN A 22 -18.22 -17.14 -5.07
N LEU A 23 -18.53 -15.92 -5.50
CA LEU A 23 -17.54 -14.88 -5.76
C LEU A 23 -16.90 -14.58 -4.40
N ASN A 24 -15.90 -15.38 -4.04
CA ASN A 24 -15.05 -15.07 -2.92
C ASN A 24 -14.30 -13.79 -3.31
N ALA A 25 -14.82 -12.64 -2.89
CA ALA A 25 -14.00 -11.45 -2.80
C ALA A 25 -12.77 -11.85 -1.98
N GLN A 26 -11.57 -11.57 -2.50
CA GLN A 26 -10.35 -11.81 -1.75
C GLN A 26 -10.39 -10.90 -0.52
N ASN A 27 -10.74 -11.46 0.64
CA ASN A 27 -10.84 -10.68 1.87
C ASN A 27 -9.43 -10.40 2.38
N TYR A 28 -8.93 -9.19 2.13
CA TYR A 28 -7.69 -8.70 2.71
C TYR A 28 -7.96 -8.29 4.16
N VAL A 29 -7.49 -9.09 5.12
CA VAL A 29 -7.77 -8.92 6.56
C VAL A 29 -6.79 -7.99 7.30
N GLY A 30 -5.81 -7.45 6.58
CA GLY A 30 -4.75 -6.62 7.16
C GLY A 30 -3.73 -7.42 7.98
N SER A 31 -2.50 -6.91 8.06
CA SER A 31 -1.40 -7.57 8.79
C SER A 31 -1.66 -7.65 10.30
N ASN A 32 -2.38 -6.70 10.90
CA ASN A 32 -2.72 -6.70 12.32
C ASN A 32 -3.49 -7.95 12.75
N THR A 33 -4.30 -8.54 11.85
CA THR A 33 -4.98 -9.81 12.13
C THR A 33 -3.99 -10.95 12.35
N CYS A 34 -2.91 -10.98 11.57
CA CYS A 34 -1.85 -11.98 11.67
C CYS A 34 -1.03 -11.84 12.97
N GLN A 35 -0.86 -10.61 13.46
CA GLN A 35 -0.14 -10.32 14.70
C GLN A 35 -0.68 -11.13 15.89
N MET A 36 -1.99 -11.35 15.95
CA MET A 36 -2.66 -12.01 17.08
C MET A 36 -2.10 -13.41 17.36
N CYS A 37 -1.65 -14.13 16.33
CA CYS A 37 -1.07 -15.47 16.48
C CYS A 37 0.44 -15.51 16.22
N HIS A 38 0.97 -14.58 15.41
CA HIS A 38 2.36 -14.63 14.94
C HIS A 38 3.31 -13.67 15.68
N ASN A 39 2.87 -13.08 16.79
CA ASN A 39 3.69 -12.23 17.65
C ASN A 39 4.33 -12.99 18.82
N THR A 40 4.83 -14.19 18.56
CA THR A 40 5.61 -15.01 19.50
C THR A 40 6.79 -15.63 18.77
N ILE A 41 7.79 -16.13 19.52
CA ILE A 41 8.90 -16.89 18.92
C ILE A 41 8.31 -18.15 18.27
N ASN A 42 8.56 -18.31 16.97
CA ASN A 42 8.15 -19.49 16.25
C ASN A 42 9.21 -20.59 16.45
N PRO A 43 8.83 -21.77 16.97
CA PRO A 43 9.78 -22.84 17.31
C PRO A 43 10.50 -23.43 16.08
N ASN A 44 9.93 -23.31 14.87
CA ASN A 44 10.52 -23.85 13.65
C ASN A 44 11.65 -22.96 13.10
N VAL A 45 11.64 -21.66 13.41
CA VAL A 45 12.63 -20.69 12.89
C VAL A 45 13.45 -20.00 13.98
N GLY A 46 13.04 -20.11 15.24
CA GLY A 46 13.80 -19.59 16.38
C GLY A 46 13.66 -18.08 16.65
N TYR A 47 12.79 -17.38 15.92
CA TYR A 47 12.54 -15.94 16.10
C TYR A 47 11.06 -15.57 16.00
N ASN A 48 10.71 -14.36 16.45
CA ASN A 48 9.36 -13.81 16.34
C ASN A 48 9.16 -13.19 14.95
N ILE A 49 8.40 -13.86 14.09
CA ILE A 49 8.22 -13.47 12.69
C ILE A 49 7.52 -12.12 12.56
N TRP A 50 6.52 -11.82 13.39
CA TRP A 50 5.88 -10.50 13.40
C TRP A 50 6.88 -9.40 13.74
N ALA A 51 7.64 -9.59 14.82
CA ALA A 51 8.64 -8.60 15.25
C ALA A 51 9.69 -8.35 14.16
N GLU A 52 10.17 -9.39 13.49
CA GLU A 52 11.12 -9.23 12.39
C GLU A 52 10.49 -8.58 11.16
N HIS A 53 9.25 -8.93 10.80
CA HIS A 53 8.53 -8.29 9.70
C HIS A 53 8.39 -6.77 9.92
N MET A 54 8.03 -6.36 11.13
CA MET A 54 7.87 -4.94 11.50
C MET A 54 9.19 -4.18 11.55
N LYS A 55 10.34 -4.87 11.58
CA LYS A 55 11.68 -4.28 11.41
C LYS A 55 12.14 -4.22 9.96
N THR A 56 11.32 -4.64 9.00
CA THR A 56 11.62 -4.46 7.57
C THR A 56 10.93 -3.23 7.00
N GLY A 57 11.40 -2.75 5.85
CA GLY A 57 10.74 -1.67 5.12
C GLY A 57 9.48 -2.08 4.35
N HIS A 58 9.15 -3.38 4.29
CA HIS A 58 8.01 -3.90 3.52
C HIS A 58 6.64 -3.37 3.99
N PRO A 59 6.28 -3.42 5.29
CA PRO A 59 5.00 -2.89 5.75
C PRO A 59 4.89 -1.36 5.60
N TYR A 60 6.02 -0.67 5.43
CA TYR A 60 6.11 0.78 5.33
C TYR A 60 6.35 1.27 3.90
N LYS A 61 5.97 0.47 2.90
CA LYS A 61 6.17 0.85 1.49
C LYS A 61 5.32 2.04 1.07
N LEU A 62 4.11 2.15 1.61
CA LEU A 62 3.18 3.25 1.38
C LEU A 62 2.56 3.63 2.72
N ASN A 63 2.84 4.85 3.18
CA ASN A 63 2.43 5.33 4.49
C ASN A 63 1.43 6.47 4.31
N THR A 64 0.29 6.39 4.98
CA THR A 64 -0.68 7.50 5.04
C THR A 64 -0.10 8.68 5.79
N ILE A 65 -0.34 9.88 5.28
CA ILE A 65 -0.06 11.13 6.01
C ILE A 65 -1.38 11.69 6.50
N THR A 66 -1.52 11.82 7.82
CA THR A 66 -2.74 12.31 8.47
C THR A 66 -2.37 13.31 9.56
N GLY A 67 -3.23 14.31 9.80
CA GLY A 67 -3.05 15.23 10.93
C GLY A 67 -1.83 16.15 10.83
N ASN A 68 -1.32 16.39 9.61
CA ASN A 68 -0.14 17.23 9.35
C ASN A 68 1.14 16.73 10.07
N GLN A 69 1.32 15.41 10.17
CA GLN A 69 2.49 14.79 10.81
C GLN A 69 3.22 13.83 9.85
N ALA A 70 4.52 13.68 10.05
CA ALA A 70 5.31 12.68 9.36
C ALA A 70 4.86 11.26 9.76
N PRO A 71 4.93 10.26 8.85
CA PRO A 71 4.86 8.86 9.23
C PRO A 71 5.95 8.50 10.24
N VAL A 72 5.59 7.65 11.22
CA VAL A 72 6.49 7.18 12.26
C VAL A 72 6.87 5.72 12.01
N PHE A 73 8.14 5.41 12.22
CA PHE A 73 8.69 4.07 12.07
C PHE A 73 9.15 3.53 13.43
N PRO A 74 9.27 2.20 13.60
CA PRO A 74 9.76 1.62 14.84
C PRO A 74 11.13 2.18 15.25
N PRO A 75 11.39 2.32 16.56
CA PRO A 75 12.67 2.81 17.05
C PRO A 75 13.86 2.01 16.50
N ASN A 76 14.96 2.70 16.22
CA ASN A 76 16.21 2.11 15.71
C ASN A 76 16.10 1.38 14.37
N THR A 77 15.07 1.66 13.56
CA THR A 77 14.91 1.02 12.24
C THR A 77 15.06 1.98 11.07
N SER A 78 14.57 3.21 11.21
CA SER A 78 14.66 4.24 10.20
C SER A 78 14.74 5.62 10.84
N PRO A 79 15.56 6.56 10.31
CA PRO A 79 15.52 7.95 10.71
C PRO A 79 14.24 8.66 10.24
N GLY A 80 13.49 8.06 9.31
CA GLY A 80 12.32 8.67 8.69
C GLY A 80 12.66 9.92 7.88
N VAL A 81 11.65 10.76 7.69
CA VAL A 81 11.80 12.06 7.03
C VAL A 81 11.51 13.14 8.07
N PRO A 82 12.51 13.94 8.49
CA PRO A 82 12.38 14.82 9.64
C PRO A 82 11.51 16.06 9.36
N THR A 83 11.43 16.48 8.11
CA THR A 83 10.68 17.67 7.69
C THR A 83 9.93 17.40 6.38
N PRO A 84 8.80 18.09 6.12
CA PRO A 84 8.15 18.00 4.81
C PRO A 84 9.07 18.56 3.72
N PRO A 85 8.77 18.29 2.43
CA PRO A 85 9.48 18.91 1.33
C PRO A 85 9.56 20.44 1.44
N PRO A 86 10.62 21.09 0.93
CA PRO A 86 10.77 22.53 1.00
C PRO A 86 9.52 23.28 0.51
N GLY A 87 9.04 24.23 1.31
CA GLY A 87 7.85 25.03 1.00
C GLY A 87 6.52 24.26 1.06
N LYS A 88 6.49 23.07 1.69
CA LYS A 88 5.29 22.24 1.85
C LYS A 88 5.02 21.94 3.31
N ASN A 89 3.79 21.53 3.56
CA ASN A 89 3.35 20.95 4.82
C ASN A 89 3.09 19.44 4.62
N TRP A 90 3.10 18.68 5.72
CA TRP A 90 2.70 17.26 5.65
C TRP A 90 1.28 17.09 5.12
N SER A 91 0.37 17.99 5.52
CA SER A 91 -1.02 18.03 5.07
C SER A 91 -1.21 18.30 3.58
N ASP A 92 -0.16 18.72 2.85
CA ASP A 92 -0.24 18.83 1.40
C ASP A 92 -0.28 17.45 0.71
N PHE A 93 0.04 16.37 1.41
CA PHE A 93 0.18 15.03 0.86
C PHE A 93 -0.75 14.03 1.54
N SER A 94 -1.26 13.07 0.77
CA SER A 94 -2.04 11.95 1.31
C SER A 94 -1.15 10.76 1.69
N TYR A 95 -0.02 10.58 0.99
CA TYR A 95 0.86 9.44 1.22
C TYR A 95 2.34 9.78 1.05
N MET A 96 3.17 9.07 1.82
CA MET A 96 4.62 8.94 1.62
C MET A 96 4.94 7.54 1.07
N ILE A 97 5.58 7.48 -0.10
CA ILE A 97 6.11 6.26 -0.69
C ILE A 97 7.50 6.00 -0.11
N GLY A 98 7.67 4.91 0.62
CA GLY A 98 8.92 4.57 1.31
C GLY A 98 9.11 5.39 2.58
N GLY A 99 10.29 5.98 2.76
CA GLY A 99 10.65 6.67 4.00
C GLY A 99 11.29 5.79 5.07
N TYR A 100 11.53 4.50 4.77
CA TYR A 100 12.13 3.56 5.72
C TYR A 100 13.62 3.30 5.47
N GLY A 101 13.98 2.90 4.23
CA GLY A 101 15.34 2.42 3.92
C GLY A 101 16.18 3.40 3.11
N TRP A 102 15.72 3.81 1.92
CA TRP A 102 16.57 4.56 0.99
C TRP A 102 16.08 5.98 0.72
N LYS A 103 14.78 6.11 0.44
CA LYS A 103 14.18 7.38 0.02
C LYS A 103 12.70 7.48 0.33
N ALA A 104 12.21 8.70 0.40
CA ALA A 104 10.80 9.05 0.46
C ALA A 104 10.40 9.91 -0.74
N ARG A 105 9.19 9.66 -1.25
CA ARG A 105 8.49 10.46 -2.27
C ARG A 105 7.04 10.65 -1.83
N PHE A 106 6.34 11.60 -2.43
CA PHE A 106 5.04 12.03 -1.92
C PHE A 106 3.96 11.97 -2.97
N ILE A 107 2.73 11.71 -2.53
CA ILE A 107 1.54 11.70 -3.39
C ILE A 107 0.58 12.76 -2.87
N TYR A 108 0.19 13.66 -3.76
CA TYR A 108 -0.86 14.65 -3.52
C TYR A 108 -2.24 13.98 -3.38
N PRO A 109 -3.21 14.65 -2.74
CA PRO A 109 -4.59 14.16 -2.66
C PRO A 109 -5.23 13.83 -4.01
N ASN A 110 -4.83 14.49 -5.09
CA ASN A 110 -5.32 14.17 -6.44
C ASN A 110 -4.70 12.91 -7.09
N GLY A 111 -3.88 12.15 -6.35
CA GLY A 111 -3.20 10.95 -6.84
C GLY A 111 -1.98 11.20 -7.72
N LEU A 112 -1.52 12.46 -7.84
CA LEU A 112 -0.28 12.78 -8.54
C LEU A 112 0.92 12.62 -7.59
N VAL A 113 2.00 12.06 -8.12
CA VAL A 113 3.28 12.05 -7.42
C VAL A 113 3.87 13.45 -7.46
N TYR A 114 4.40 13.93 -6.34
CA TYR A 114 5.13 15.19 -6.27
C TYR A 114 6.48 15.06 -6.97
N THR A 115 6.65 15.81 -8.05
CA THR A 115 7.84 15.79 -8.93
C THR A 115 8.45 17.19 -9.01
N GLY A 116 9.75 17.28 -9.31
CA GLY A 116 10.49 18.54 -9.30
C GLY A 116 11.95 18.39 -8.85
N PRO A 117 12.64 19.52 -8.58
CA PRO A 117 14.06 19.55 -8.23
C PRO A 117 14.39 19.19 -6.77
N ASP A 118 13.48 19.42 -5.81
CA ASP A 118 13.71 19.19 -4.37
C ASP A 118 12.53 18.45 -3.73
N VAL A 119 12.24 17.24 -4.22
CA VAL A 119 10.95 16.57 -3.95
C VAL A 119 11.09 15.13 -3.45
N GLN A 120 12.25 14.50 -3.68
CA GLN A 120 12.59 13.21 -3.10
C GLN A 120 13.56 13.44 -1.94
N TYR A 121 13.28 12.82 -0.79
CA TYR A 121 14.20 12.82 0.33
C TYR A 121 15.03 11.54 0.33
N ASN A 122 16.36 11.65 0.36
CA ASN A 122 17.26 10.53 0.59
C ASN A 122 17.55 10.42 2.09
N LEU A 123 17.33 9.24 2.68
CA LEU A 123 17.47 9.03 4.13
C LEU A 123 18.93 9.05 4.59
N TYR A 124 19.83 8.63 3.70
CA TYR A 124 21.26 8.54 3.92
C TYR A 124 21.97 9.30 2.80
N PRO A 125 21.89 10.64 2.78
CA PRO A 125 22.55 11.44 1.76
C PRO A 125 24.08 11.36 1.92
N ILE A 126 24.79 11.64 0.84
CA ILE A 126 26.24 11.82 0.90
C ILE A 126 26.54 13.03 1.79
N ALA A 127 27.51 12.90 2.70
CA ALA A 127 27.88 13.99 3.60
C ALA A 127 28.18 15.28 2.82
N GLY A 128 27.62 16.40 3.27
CA GLY A 128 27.75 17.71 2.61
C GLY A 128 26.81 17.94 1.42
N THR A 129 25.91 17.01 1.11
CA THR A 129 24.89 17.19 0.07
C THR A 129 23.49 17.40 0.65
N SER A 130 22.61 18.07 -0.11
CA SER A 130 21.20 18.18 0.25
C SER A 130 20.55 16.78 0.26
N PRO A 131 19.76 16.43 1.29
CA PRO A 131 18.96 15.21 1.27
C PRO A 131 17.77 15.31 0.31
N TRP A 132 17.33 16.53 0.00
CA TRP A 132 16.30 16.80 -1.00
C TRP A 132 16.93 16.85 -2.38
N VAL A 133 16.44 15.99 -3.26
CA VAL A 133 16.95 15.83 -4.62
C VAL A 133 15.82 15.78 -5.63
N ALA A 134 16.21 15.92 -6.90
CA ALA A 134 15.28 15.93 -8.00
C ALA A 134 14.65 14.56 -8.21
N TYR A 135 13.38 14.56 -8.58
CA TYR A 135 12.67 13.36 -9.03
C TYR A 135 11.64 13.72 -10.09
N ASN A 136 11.76 13.08 -11.26
CA ASN A 136 10.85 13.24 -12.40
C ASN A 136 10.54 14.71 -12.74
N SER A 137 11.54 15.60 -12.62
CA SER A 137 11.35 17.04 -12.86
C SER A 137 10.79 17.28 -14.28
N GLY A 138 9.77 18.14 -14.38
CA GLY A 138 9.06 18.41 -15.63
C GLY A 138 8.10 17.31 -16.11
N GLN A 139 7.92 16.22 -15.34
CA GLN A 139 7.00 15.14 -15.70
C GLN A 139 5.81 15.08 -14.75
N THR A 140 4.61 14.93 -15.32
CA THR A 140 3.40 14.60 -14.57
C THR A 140 3.33 13.08 -14.39
N THR A 141 3.52 12.61 -13.16
CA THR A 141 3.46 11.19 -12.83
C THR A 141 2.21 10.92 -12.00
N LYS A 142 1.28 10.09 -12.51
CA LYS A 142 0.12 9.64 -11.74
C LYS A 142 0.46 8.35 -11.00
N TYR A 143 0.20 8.30 -9.70
CA TYR A 143 0.30 7.08 -8.93
C TYR A 143 -0.97 6.26 -9.18
N ASN A 144 -0.92 5.36 -10.16
CA ASN A 144 -2.08 4.64 -10.69
C ASN A 144 -2.07 3.16 -10.24
N TYR A 145 -2.97 2.36 -10.83
CA TYR A 145 -3.05 0.91 -10.60
C TYR A 145 -1.70 0.20 -10.70
N ASN A 146 -0.88 0.53 -11.71
CA ASN A 146 0.41 -0.13 -11.94
C ASN A 146 1.41 0.14 -10.80
N CYS A 147 1.23 1.24 -10.07
CA CYS A 147 1.98 1.49 -8.84
C CYS A 147 1.33 0.78 -7.64
N PHE A 148 0.00 0.88 -7.51
CA PHE A 148 -0.74 0.32 -6.38
C PHE A 148 -0.63 -1.20 -6.29
N ILE A 149 -0.63 -1.91 -7.42
CA ILE A 149 -0.60 -3.38 -7.46
C ILE A 149 0.62 -3.99 -6.76
N CYS A 150 1.76 -3.28 -6.77
CA CYS A 150 2.99 -3.72 -6.13
C CYS A 150 3.20 -3.11 -4.73
N HIS A 151 2.45 -2.07 -4.37
CA HIS A 151 2.70 -1.29 -3.15
C HIS A 151 1.58 -1.40 -2.10
N THR A 152 0.48 -2.07 -2.43
CA THR A 152 -0.68 -2.25 -1.55
C THR A 152 -1.23 -3.66 -1.67
N THR A 153 -2.16 -3.99 -0.79
CA THR A 153 -2.99 -5.19 -0.89
C THR A 153 -4.40 -4.80 -1.31
N GLY A 154 -5.08 -5.65 -2.09
CA GLY A 154 -6.39 -5.34 -2.65
C GLY A 154 -6.45 -4.16 -3.64
N PRO A 155 -5.49 -4.01 -4.58
CA PRO A 155 -5.54 -2.96 -5.57
C PRO A 155 -6.78 -3.15 -6.48
N SER A 156 -7.61 -2.12 -6.60
CA SER A 156 -8.79 -2.11 -7.48
C SER A 156 -8.46 -1.40 -8.78
N GLN A 157 -8.74 -2.03 -9.93
CA GLN A 157 -8.60 -1.47 -11.28
C GLN A 157 -9.53 -0.30 -11.61
N VAL A 158 -10.41 0.12 -10.69
CA VAL A 158 -11.40 1.17 -10.95
C VAL A 158 -11.38 2.31 -9.93
N GLY A 159 -10.52 2.30 -8.91
CA GLY A 159 -10.51 3.44 -7.98
C GLY A 159 -9.80 3.32 -6.63
N SER A 160 -8.82 2.44 -6.43
CA SER A 160 -8.08 2.42 -5.14
C SER A 160 -6.90 3.39 -5.07
N TRP A 161 -6.59 4.10 -6.17
CA TRP A 161 -5.36 4.91 -6.31
C TRP A 161 -5.61 6.41 -6.44
N THR A 162 -6.87 6.81 -6.56
CA THR A 162 -7.29 8.21 -6.53
C THR A 162 -7.56 8.55 -5.07
N GLY A 163 -6.88 9.57 -4.54
CA GLY A 163 -7.49 10.27 -3.41
C GLY A 163 -8.77 10.97 -3.84
#